data_AF-A0A351MH14-F1
#
_entry.id   AF-A0A351MH14-F1
#
_cell.length_a   1.000
_cell.length_b   1.000
_cell.length_c   1.000
_cell.angle_alpha   90.00
_cell.angle_beta   90.00
_cell.angle_gamma   90.00
#
_symmetry.space_group_name_H-M   'P 1'
#
loop_
_entity.id
_entity.type
_entity.pdbx_description
1 polymer ?
#
loop_
_entity_poly.entity_id
_entity_poly.type
_entity_poly.pdbx_seq_one_letter_code
_entity_poly.pdbx_strand_id
1 'polypeptide(L)'
;MLTLFVLAGVLLAAEPAAPLAGQPLLTMTFDQAGALPDGWTATGGRWTIADGRLRVDEVNGLAQLLLPVAPVADVAIEADVTFESARNAARWLALTGRVNDQSATLFTNRFNRSANNGLEIARGLGVVPGFQWQVLRTASAAIEGETGVSHHLRLELRGNTARAFLDQELVFNQRLPEVASGRVGILVSDVSATLDNLRVEALEPLPAPTPAELRDLRVVPLVVAHRGNSRYAPENTLAAFREAYEVGADVIEVDVNQTSDGVLIALHDTTFQRTAGDPRKPSEVTLAEVRQFDAGSWKDAKYAGEKIP
;
A
#
# COMPACT_ATOMS: atom_id res chain seq x y z
N MET A 1 -54.94 -29.44 -32.58
CA MET A 1 -54.20 -28.20 -32.29
C MET A 1 -53.73 -28.31 -30.84
N LEU A 2 -52.54 -28.88 -30.65
CA LEU A 2 -51.97 -29.22 -29.34
C LEU A 2 -50.82 -28.24 -29.10
N THR A 3 -50.96 -27.35 -28.12
CA THR A 3 -49.94 -26.36 -27.78
C THR A 3 -48.83 -27.05 -26.98
N LEU A 4 -47.66 -27.16 -27.59
CA LEU A 4 -46.44 -27.70 -26.97
C LEU A 4 -45.70 -26.55 -26.27
N PHE A 5 -45.62 -26.57 -24.94
CA PHE A 5 -44.71 -25.70 -24.20
C PHE A 5 -43.32 -26.33 -24.22
N VAL A 6 -42.37 -25.68 -24.91
CA VAL A 6 -40.94 -26.00 -24.81
C VAL A 6 -40.37 -25.18 -23.66
N LEU A 7 -40.05 -25.85 -22.55
CA LEU A 7 -39.24 -25.26 -21.48
C LEU A 7 -37.78 -25.24 -21.97
N ALA A 8 -37.28 -24.06 -22.32
CA ALA A 8 -35.85 -23.87 -22.58
C ALA A 8 -35.10 -23.93 -21.25
N GLY A 9 -34.50 -25.09 -20.96
CA GLY A 9 -33.54 -25.21 -19.86
C GLY A 9 -32.26 -24.45 -20.23
N VAL A 10 -32.05 -23.29 -19.61
CA VAL A 10 -30.74 -22.64 -19.61
C VAL A 10 -29.83 -23.49 -18.73
N LEU A 11 -28.91 -24.22 -19.36
CA LEU A 11 -27.81 -24.87 -18.67
C LEU A 11 -26.87 -23.76 -18.19
N LEU A 12 -27.11 -23.24 -16.98
CA LEU A 12 -26.13 -22.43 -16.26
C LEU A 12 -24.94 -23.37 -16.00
N ALA A 13 -23.86 -23.21 -16.75
CA ALA A 13 -22.58 -23.78 -16.37
C ALA A 13 -22.29 -23.27 -14.95
N ALA A 14 -22.24 -24.18 -13.98
CA ALA A 14 -21.79 -23.84 -12.65
C ALA A 14 -20.41 -23.20 -12.78
N GLU A 15 -20.22 -22.00 -12.23
CA GLU A 15 -18.88 -21.45 -12.04
C GLU A 15 -18.04 -22.52 -11.34
N PRO A 16 -16.79 -22.76 -11.79
CA PRO A 16 -15.92 -23.71 -11.11
C PRO A 16 -15.84 -23.30 -9.64
N ALA A 17 -16.08 -24.28 -8.75
CA ALA A 17 -16.05 -24.05 -7.31
C ALA A 17 -14.74 -23.33 -6.96
N ALA A 18 -14.86 -22.22 -6.20
CA ALA A 18 -13.70 -21.51 -5.71
C ALA A 18 -12.77 -22.51 -4.99
N PRO A 19 -11.46 -22.50 -5.27
CA PRO A 19 -10.53 -23.42 -4.64
C PRO A 19 -10.62 -23.28 -3.12
N LEU A 20 -10.67 -24.42 -2.42
CA LEU A 20 -10.63 -24.48 -0.96
C LEU A 20 -9.33 -23.82 -0.49
N ALA A 21 -9.40 -22.93 0.50
CA ALA A 21 -8.21 -22.21 0.93
C ALA A 21 -7.17 -23.13 1.58
N GLY A 22 -5.91 -22.71 1.47
CA GLY A 22 -4.77 -23.50 1.93
C GLY A 22 -4.37 -24.63 0.97
N GLN A 23 -5.08 -24.81 -0.14
CA GLN A 23 -4.62 -25.70 -1.21
C GLN A 23 -3.64 -24.97 -2.14
N PRO A 24 -2.50 -25.63 -2.49
CA PRO A 24 -1.62 -25.11 -3.53
C PRO A 24 -2.36 -25.13 -4.88
N LEU A 25 -2.45 -23.96 -5.51
CA LEU A 25 -2.93 -23.79 -6.88
C LEU A 25 -1.84 -24.16 -7.90
N LEU A 26 -0.57 -24.01 -7.51
CA LEU A 26 0.60 -24.40 -8.29
C LEU A 26 1.77 -24.68 -7.34
N THR A 27 2.58 -25.68 -7.66
CA THR A 27 3.88 -25.92 -7.02
C THR A 27 4.85 -26.42 -8.07
N MET A 28 6.02 -25.79 -8.17
CA MET A 28 7.03 -26.07 -9.19
C MET A 28 8.44 -25.97 -8.58
N THR A 29 9.19 -27.07 -8.64
CA THR A 29 10.62 -27.15 -8.28
C THR A 29 11.52 -27.18 -9.51
N PHE A 30 10.94 -27.22 -10.72
CA PHE A 30 11.66 -27.15 -12.00
C PHE A 30 12.75 -28.21 -12.22
N ASP A 31 12.74 -29.32 -11.47
CA ASP A 31 13.71 -30.41 -11.55
C ASP A 31 13.80 -31.09 -12.93
N GLN A 32 12.73 -31.01 -13.74
CA GLN A 32 12.69 -31.53 -15.09
C GLN A 32 12.97 -30.43 -16.11
N ALA A 33 14.13 -30.52 -16.78
CA ALA A 33 14.51 -29.63 -17.87
C ALA A 33 13.53 -29.73 -19.05
N GLY A 34 13.22 -28.59 -19.69
CA GLY A 34 12.28 -28.57 -20.82
C GLY A 34 11.77 -27.18 -21.19
N ALA A 35 10.80 -27.18 -22.11
CA ALA A 35 10.01 -25.99 -22.41
C ALA A 35 9.08 -25.65 -21.22
N LEU A 36 8.53 -24.44 -21.21
CA LEU A 36 7.48 -24.09 -20.26
C LEU A 36 6.30 -25.07 -20.42
N PRO A 37 5.71 -25.57 -19.31
CA PRO A 37 4.52 -26.40 -19.37
C PRO A 37 3.33 -25.68 -20.03
N ASP A 38 2.32 -26.45 -20.42
CA ASP A 38 1.08 -25.90 -20.99
C ASP A 38 0.40 -24.92 -20.02
N GLY A 39 -0.23 -23.87 -20.58
CA GLY A 39 -0.99 -22.85 -19.84
C GLY A 39 -0.17 -21.68 -19.31
N TRP A 40 1.16 -21.73 -19.38
CA TRP A 40 2.03 -20.60 -19.08
C TRP A 40 2.00 -19.59 -20.24
N THR A 41 1.90 -18.30 -19.94
CA THR A 41 1.84 -17.24 -20.96
C THR A 41 3.00 -16.28 -20.81
N ALA A 42 3.95 -16.36 -21.74
CA ALA A 42 5.07 -15.43 -21.80
C ALA A 42 4.77 -14.23 -22.71
N THR A 43 5.08 -13.03 -22.24
CA THR A 43 5.06 -11.78 -23.02
C THR A 43 6.43 -11.13 -22.92
N GLY A 44 7.22 -11.21 -23.99
CA GLY A 44 8.61 -10.76 -23.98
C GLY A 44 9.55 -11.71 -23.23
N GLY A 45 10.85 -11.57 -23.52
CA GLY A 45 11.91 -12.40 -22.95
C GLY A 45 11.93 -13.84 -23.46
N ARG A 46 13.01 -14.55 -23.13
CA ARG A 46 13.12 -15.99 -23.34
C ARG A 46 13.08 -16.68 -21.99
N TRP A 47 12.12 -17.59 -21.83
CA TRP A 47 11.88 -18.33 -20.61
C TRP A 47 12.17 -19.82 -20.85
N THR A 48 12.99 -20.43 -20.01
CA THR A 48 13.40 -21.84 -20.15
C THR A 48 13.45 -22.52 -18.79
N ILE A 49 13.35 -23.85 -18.78
CA ILE A 49 13.63 -24.64 -17.57
C ILE A 49 14.92 -25.41 -17.82
N ALA A 50 15.95 -25.10 -17.03
CA ALA A 50 17.27 -25.70 -17.11
C ALA A 50 17.92 -25.72 -15.73
N ASP A 51 18.77 -26.71 -15.48
CA ASP A 51 19.55 -26.83 -14.23
C ASP A 51 18.70 -26.76 -12.95
N GLY A 52 17.50 -27.36 -12.99
CA GLY A 52 16.56 -27.37 -11.87
C GLY A 52 15.85 -26.04 -11.62
N ARG A 53 15.89 -25.08 -12.57
CA ARG A 53 15.36 -23.73 -12.36
C ARG A 53 14.60 -23.20 -13.57
N LEU A 54 13.62 -22.36 -13.30
CA LEU A 54 13.03 -21.48 -14.30
C LEU A 54 13.97 -20.30 -14.54
N ARG A 55 14.38 -20.07 -15.78
CA ARG A 55 15.25 -18.97 -16.18
C ARG A 55 14.49 -17.98 -17.06
N VAL A 56 14.76 -16.69 -16.84
CA VAL A 56 14.53 -15.63 -17.82
C VAL A 56 15.87 -15.05 -18.24
N ASP A 57 16.16 -15.11 -19.54
CA ASP A 57 17.35 -14.49 -20.11
C ASP A 57 17.27 -12.96 -20.02
N GLU A 58 18.41 -12.28 -20.16
CA GLU A 58 18.43 -10.81 -20.16
C GLU A 58 17.48 -10.21 -21.20
N VAL A 59 16.65 -9.29 -20.76
CA VAL A 59 15.63 -8.62 -21.58
C VAL A 59 16.00 -7.17 -21.88
N ASN A 60 15.45 -6.63 -22.98
CA ASN A 60 15.46 -5.21 -23.25
C ASN A 60 14.06 -4.63 -23.05
N GLY A 61 13.82 -4.01 -21.90
CA GLY A 61 12.51 -3.60 -21.43
C GLY A 61 11.91 -4.64 -20.49
N LEU A 62 10.63 -4.95 -20.71
CA LEU A 62 9.83 -5.79 -19.83
C LEU A 62 9.66 -7.21 -20.40
N ALA A 63 9.68 -8.20 -19.52
CA ALA A 63 9.21 -9.55 -19.83
C ALA A 63 8.31 -10.06 -18.70
N GLN A 64 7.15 -10.59 -19.07
CA GLN A 64 6.17 -11.14 -18.16
C GLN A 64 6.00 -12.64 -18.39
N LEU A 65 5.84 -13.38 -17.31
CA LEU A 65 5.37 -14.76 -17.33
C LEU A 65 4.15 -14.89 -16.44
N LEU A 66 2.98 -15.12 -17.04
CA LEU A 66 1.76 -15.42 -16.31
C LEU A 66 1.64 -16.92 -16.11
N LEU A 67 1.41 -17.32 -14.86
CA LEU A 67 1.32 -18.71 -14.43
C LEU A 67 -0.01 -19.34 -14.89
N PRO A 68 -0.09 -20.69 -14.99
CA PRO A 68 -1.29 -21.42 -15.41
C PRO A 68 -2.32 -21.52 -14.26
N VAL A 69 -2.53 -20.43 -13.53
CA VAL A 69 -3.49 -20.34 -12.42
C VAL A 69 -4.67 -19.48 -12.88
N ALA A 70 -5.88 -19.97 -12.65
CA ALA A 70 -7.10 -19.23 -12.95
C ALA A 70 -7.14 -17.90 -12.16
N PRO A 71 -7.83 -16.85 -12.67
CA PRO A 71 -7.93 -15.59 -11.96
C PRO A 71 -8.41 -15.76 -10.50
N VAL A 72 -7.69 -15.13 -9.57
CA VAL A 72 -7.92 -15.26 -8.13
C VAL A 72 -7.75 -13.90 -7.46
N ALA A 73 -8.57 -13.62 -6.44
CA ALA A 73 -8.51 -12.38 -5.67
C ALA A 73 -7.59 -12.55 -4.46
N ASP A 74 -7.82 -13.57 -3.63
CA ASP A 74 -7.07 -13.81 -2.41
C ASP A 74 -6.04 -14.91 -2.62
N VAL A 75 -4.77 -14.55 -2.71
CA VAL A 75 -3.70 -15.43 -3.22
C VAL A 75 -2.37 -15.10 -2.57
N ALA A 76 -1.57 -16.13 -2.30
CA ALA A 76 -0.14 -15.97 -2.05
C ALA A 76 0.67 -16.53 -3.22
N ILE A 77 1.74 -15.84 -3.56
CA ILE A 77 2.74 -16.27 -4.53
C ILE A 77 4.08 -16.19 -3.82
N GLU A 78 4.88 -17.25 -3.91
CA GLU A 78 6.23 -17.28 -3.35
C GLU A 78 7.18 -18.02 -4.30
N ALA A 79 8.44 -17.60 -4.29
CA ALA A 79 9.51 -18.24 -5.04
C ALA A 79 10.86 -17.85 -4.46
N ASP A 80 11.84 -18.74 -4.62
CA ASP A 80 13.24 -18.41 -4.44
C ASP A 80 13.75 -17.78 -5.73
N VAL A 81 14.33 -16.58 -5.64
CA VAL A 81 14.73 -15.77 -6.79
C VAL A 81 16.21 -15.45 -6.70
N THR A 82 16.92 -15.65 -7.81
CA THR A 82 18.34 -15.32 -7.96
C THR A 82 18.52 -14.38 -9.13
N PHE A 83 19.16 -13.23 -8.91
CA PHE A 83 19.62 -12.40 -10.03
C PHE A 83 20.87 -13.02 -10.65
N GLU A 84 20.88 -13.16 -11.97
CA GLU A 84 22.04 -13.66 -12.74
C GLU A 84 22.81 -12.49 -13.34
N SER A 85 22.09 -11.47 -13.81
CA SER A 85 22.65 -10.21 -14.26
C SER A 85 21.59 -9.11 -14.18
N ALA A 86 22.04 -7.86 -14.16
CA ALA A 86 21.17 -6.70 -14.26
C ALA A 86 21.87 -5.61 -15.08
N ARG A 87 21.12 -4.94 -15.97
CA ARG A 87 21.67 -3.85 -16.79
C ARG A 87 22.23 -2.71 -15.94
N ASN A 88 21.63 -2.45 -14.78
CA ASN A 88 22.11 -1.52 -13.77
C ASN A 88 21.46 -1.80 -12.41
N ALA A 89 21.94 -1.12 -11.36
CA ALA A 89 21.47 -1.26 -9.99
C ALA A 89 19.96 -1.02 -9.78
N ALA A 90 19.29 -0.26 -10.65
CA ALA A 90 17.89 0.10 -10.52
C ALA A 90 16.92 -0.87 -11.23
N ARG A 91 17.44 -1.87 -11.94
CA ARG A 91 16.64 -2.89 -12.62
C ARG A 91 16.06 -3.89 -11.63
N TRP A 92 15.00 -4.61 -12.00
CA TRP A 92 14.19 -5.32 -11.01
C TRP A 92 13.46 -6.55 -11.54
N LEU A 93 13.03 -7.38 -10.59
CA LEU A 93 12.08 -8.47 -10.76
C LEU A 93 10.94 -8.29 -9.75
N ALA A 94 9.72 -8.65 -10.13
CA ALA A 94 8.56 -8.60 -9.26
C ALA A 94 7.75 -9.90 -9.29
N LEU A 95 7.28 -10.32 -8.12
CA LEU A 95 6.10 -11.18 -8.03
C LEU A 95 4.87 -10.30 -8.33
N THR A 96 3.97 -10.80 -9.17
CA THR A 96 2.78 -10.07 -9.60
C THR A 96 1.52 -10.86 -9.30
N GLY A 97 0.51 -10.18 -8.75
CA GLY A 97 -0.79 -10.78 -8.49
C GLY A 97 -1.93 -9.87 -8.95
N ARG A 98 -3.09 -10.48 -9.15
CA ARG A 98 -4.31 -9.81 -9.65
C ARG A 98 -4.07 -9.09 -10.98
N VAL A 99 -3.26 -9.68 -11.87
CA VAL A 99 -3.00 -9.16 -13.20
C VAL A 99 -4.25 -9.33 -14.07
N ASN A 100 -4.83 -8.23 -14.51
CA ASN A 100 -5.95 -8.18 -15.44
C ASN A 100 -5.72 -7.07 -16.49
N ASP A 101 -6.76 -6.73 -17.25
CA ASP A 101 -6.73 -5.70 -18.29
C ASP A 101 -6.60 -4.26 -17.74
N GLN A 102 -6.95 -4.06 -16.47
CA GLN A 102 -6.93 -2.76 -15.81
C GLN A 102 -5.69 -2.54 -14.96
N SER A 103 -5.30 -3.54 -14.16
CA SER A 103 -4.20 -3.39 -13.22
C SER A 103 -3.49 -4.69 -12.85
N ALA A 104 -2.35 -4.54 -12.19
CA ALA A 104 -1.64 -5.59 -11.47
C ALA A 104 -1.06 -5.04 -10.17
N THR A 105 -0.97 -5.86 -9.13
CA THR A 105 -0.18 -5.55 -7.92
C THR A 105 1.19 -6.20 -8.03
N LEU A 106 2.24 -5.44 -7.74
CA LEU A 106 3.62 -5.88 -7.87
C LEU A 106 4.35 -5.75 -6.54
N PHE A 107 5.04 -6.82 -6.13
CA PHE A 107 6.09 -6.76 -5.13
C PHE A 107 7.44 -6.76 -5.83
N THR A 108 7.97 -5.56 -6.01
CA THR A 108 9.15 -5.30 -6.82
C THR A 108 10.41 -5.34 -5.99
N ASN A 109 11.41 -6.07 -6.48
CA ASN A 109 12.72 -6.23 -5.88
C ASN A 109 13.76 -5.76 -6.90
N ARG A 110 14.44 -4.66 -6.59
CA ARG A 110 15.54 -4.17 -7.42
C ARG A 110 16.78 -5.05 -7.25
N PHE A 111 17.65 -5.01 -8.25
CA PHE A 111 18.95 -5.64 -8.16
C PHE A 111 19.71 -5.09 -6.94
N ASN A 112 19.83 -3.77 -6.83
CA ASN A 112 20.27 -3.11 -5.60
C ASN A 112 19.09 -2.76 -4.70
N ARG A 113 18.94 -3.53 -3.62
CA ARG A 113 17.86 -3.40 -2.63
C ARG A 113 18.20 -2.41 -1.50
N SER A 114 19.45 -1.95 -1.38
CA SER A 114 19.86 -0.98 -0.36
C SER A 114 19.41 0.46 -0.64
N ALA A 115 19.03 0.75 -1.89
CA ALA A 115 18.39 2.02 -2.24
C ALA A 115 17.07 2.20 -1.48
N ASN A 116 16.68 3.45 -1.18
CA ASN A 116 15.42 3.79 -0.48
C ASN A 116 14.14 3.25 -1.18
N ASN A 117 14.25 2.91 -2.46
CA ASN A 117 13.23 2.28 -3.29
C ASN A 117 13.70 0.95 -3.89
N GLY A 118 14.60 0.26 -3.17
CA GLY A 118 15.07 -1.06 -3.51
C GLY A 118 13.96 -2.11 -3.50
N LEU A 119 12.94 -1.89 -2.68
CA LEU A 119 11.71 -2.68 -2.61
C LEU A 119 10.50 -1.77 -2.81
N GLU A 120 9.49 -2.26 -3.54
CA GLU A 120 8.25 -1.52 -3.76
C GLU A 120 7.01 -2.42 -3.69
N ILE A 121 5.92 -1.91 -3.11
CA ILE A 121 4.56 -2.31 -3.52
C ILE A 121 4.10 -1.27 -4.54
N ALA A 122 3.80 -1.73 -5.75
CA ALA A 122 3.37 -0.88 -6.85
C ALA A 122 2.12 -1.45 -7.53
N ARG A 123 1.47 -0.57 -8.30
CA ARG A 123 0.44 -0.92 -9.28
C ARG A 123 0.96 -0.68 -10.68
N GLY A 124 0.76 -1.65 -11.56
CA GLY A 124 0.85 -1.43 -12.98
C GLY A 124 -0.56 -1.17 -13.51
N LEU A 125 -0.81 -0.04 -14.15
CA LEU A 125 -2.12 0.29 -14.73
C LEU A 125 -2.10 0.02 -16.24
N GLY A 126 -2.93 -0.92 -16.68
CA GLY A 126 -2.90 -1.50 -18.02
C GLY A 126 -2.06 -2.78 -18.10
N VAL A 127 -1.73 -3.19 -19.33
CA VAL A 127 -1.07 -4.47 -19.62
C VAL A 127 0.36 -4.28 -20.13
N VAL A 128 1.21 -5.29 -19.95
CA VAL A 128 2.59 -5.32 -20.48
C VAL A 128 2.54 -5.37 -22.03
N PRO A 129 3.40 -4.62 -22.75
CA PRO A 129 4.50 -3.78 -22.25
C PRO A 129 4.15 -2.29 -22.01
N GLY A 130 2.87 -1.90 -22.04
CA GLY A 130 2.43 -0.48 -22.09
C GLY A 130 1.84 0.09 -20.80
N PHE A 131 2.03 -0.56 -19.66
CA PHE A 131 1.36 -0.16 -18.42
C PHE A 131 2.03 1.06 -17.75
N GLN A 132 1.24 1.84 -16.99
CA GLN A 132 1.74 2.95 -16.18
C GLN A 132 2.15 2.48 -14.79
N TRP A 133 3.33 2.90 -14.34
CA TRP A 133 3.86 2.55 -13.02
C TRP A 133 3.35 3.50 -11.94
N GLN A 134 2.72 2.97 -10.91
CA GLN A 134 2.28 3.73 -9.73
C GLN A 134 2.83 3.07 -8.46
N VAL A 135 3.79 3.73 -7.80
CA VAL A 135 4.33 3.28 -6.51
C VAL A 135 3.35 3.60 -5.39
N LEU A 136 3.01 2.60 -4.56
CA LEU A 136 2.20 2.79 -3.36
C LEU A 136 3.08 2.95 -2.11
N ARG A 137 4.16 2.18 -2.03
CA ARG A 137 5.09 2.19 -0.88
C ARG A 137 6.47 1.72 -1.31
N THR A 138 7.50 2.30 -0.69
CA THR A 138 8.89 1.89 -0.86
C THR A 138 9.51 1.45 0.47
N ALA A 139 10.54 0.61 0.37
CA ALA A 139 11.43 0.23 1.45
C ALA A 139 12.82 -0.10 0.88
N SER A 140 13.75 -0.42 1.78
CA SER A 140 15.09 -0.92 1.45
C SER A 140 15.39 -2.18 2.27
N ALA A 141 16.36 -2.96 1.80
CA ALA A 141 16.98 -4.05 2.54
C ALA A 141 18.49 -3.95 2.39
N ALA A 142 19.27 -4.45 3.35
CA ALA A 142 20.73 -4.36 3.36
C ALA A 142 21.40 -5.34 2.36
N ILE A 143 20.98 -5.29 1.11
CA ILE A 143 21.43 -6.14 0.01
C ILE A 143 21.87 -5.25 -1.16
N GLU A 144 23.16 -5.28 -1.44
CA GLU A 144 23.81 -4.44 -2.45
C GLU A 144 24.11 -5.22 -3.73
N GLY A 145 23.12 -5.38 -4.62
CA GLY A 145 23.36 -5.78 -6.01
C GLY A 145 24.17 -7.07 -6.17
N GLU A 146 23.69 -8.17 -5.57
CA GLU A 146 24.34 -9.46 -5.64
C GLU A 146 23.78 -10.36 -6.75
N THR A 147 24.68 -11.09 -7.42
CA THR A 147 24.33 -12.14 -8.39
C THR A 147 24.62 -13.53 -7.80
N GLY A 148 23.87 -14.53 -8.24
CA GLY A 148 24.07 -15.93 -7.82
C GLY A 148 23.64 -16.25 -6.38
N VAL A 149 23.12 -15.27 -5.64
CA VAL A 149 22.54 -15.44 -4.30
C VAL A 149 21.02 -15.47 -4.42
N SER A 150 20.42 -16.48 -3.81
CA SER A 150 18.98 -16.70 -3.83
C SER A 150 18.31 -16.07 -2.62
N HIS A 151 17.19 -15.40 -2.84
CA HIS A 151 16.33 -14.86 -1.79
C HIS A 151 14.91 -15.37 -1.94
N HIS A 152 14.27 -15.61 -0.80
CA HIS A 152 12.88 -16.03 -0.76
C HIS A 152 11.95 -14.82 -0.82
N LEU A 153 11.15 -14.72 -1.87
CA LEU A 153 10.13 -13.68 -2.01
C LEU A 153 8.75 -14.26 -1.77
N ARG A 154 7.91 -13.53 -1.05
CA ARG A 154 6.49 -13.87 -0.91
C ARG A 154 5.60 -12.62 -0.99
N LEU A 155 4.53 -12.71 -1.76
CA LEU A 155 3.46 -11.72 -1.86
C LEU A 155 2.12 -12.36 -1.50
N GLU A 156 1.47 -11.85 -0.45
CA GLU A 156 0.12 -12.22 -0.05
C GLU A 156 -0.85 -11.07 -0.38
N LEU A 157 -1.91 -11.39 -1.12
CA LEU A 157 -3.00 -10.48 -1.41
C LEU A 157 -4.26 -11.01 -0.75
N ARG A 158 -4.85 -10.27 0.20
CA ARG A 158 -6.12 -10.61 0.84
C ARG A 158 -7.02 -9.40 0.99
N GLY A 159 -8.23 -9.43 0.43
CA GLY A 159 -9.10 -8.28 0.35
C GLY A 159 -8.37 -7.09 -0.28
N ASN A 160 -8.31 -5.95 0.40
CA ASN A 160 -7.55 -4.79 -0.04
C ASN A 160 -6.18 -4.65 0.65
N THR A 161 -5.59 -5.76 1.11
CA THR A 161 -4.28 -5.74 1.79
C THR A 161 -3.26 -6.55 0.99
N ALA A 162 -2.08 -5.98 0.81
CA ALA A 162 -0.89 -6.65 0.32
C ALA A 162 0.14 -6.79 1.45
N ARG A 163 0.56 -8.01 1.74
CA ARG A 163 1.74 -8.26 2.59
C ARG A 163 2.84 -8.82 1.72
N ALA A 164 4.05 -8.33 1.91
CA ALA A 164 5.20 -8.84 1.17
C ALA A 164 6.37 -9.10 2.10
N PHE A 165 7.09 -10.17 1.79
CA PHE A 165 8.18 -10.70 2.60
C PHE A 165 9.41 -10.93 1.75
N LEU A 166 10.56 -10.61 2.33
CA LEU A 166 11.87 -10.92 1.81
C LEU A 166 12.58 -11.77 2.87
N ASP A 167 12.99 -12.98 2.51
CA ASP A 167 13.66 -13.92 3.42
C ASP A 167 12.89 -14.14 4.73
N GLN A 168 11.56 -14.32 4.59
CA GLN A 168 10.58 -14.51 5.67
C GLN A 168 10.32 -13.27 6.54
N GLU A 169 11.07 -12.19 6.39
CA GLU A 169 10.83 -10.93 7.08
C GLU A 169 9.73 -10.13 6.39
N LEU A 170 8.76 -9.65 7.17
CA LEU A 170 7.69 -8.79 6.65
C LEU A 170 8.26 -7.41 6.31
N VAL A 171 8.24 -7.05 5.03
CA VAL A 171 8.71 -5.74 4.55
C VAL A 171 7.53 -4.78 4.36
N PHE A 172 6.39 -5.28 3.87
CA PHE A 172 5.22 -4.45 3.61
C PHE A 172 3.95 -5.05 4.22
N ASN A 173 3.13 -4.17 4.79
CA ASN A 173 1.72 -4.41 5.10
C ASN A 173 0.93 -3.21 4.57
N GLN A 174 0.55 -3.27 3.30
CA GLN A 174 0.08 -2.13 2.53
C GLN A 174 -1.40 -2.29 2.17
N ARG A 175 -2.19 -1.26 2.44
CA ARG A 175 -3.57 -1.17 1.93
C ARG A 175 -3.55 -0.78 0.45
N LEU A 176 -4.27 -1.54 -0.36
CA LEU A 176 -4.48 -1.33 -1.78
C LEU A 176 -5.72 -0.45 -2.01
N PRO A 177 -5.74 0.35 -3.08
CA PRO A 177 -6.87 1.23 -3.39
C PRO A 177 -8.11 0.46 -3.87
N GLU A 178 -7.94 -0.77 -4.35
CA GLU A 178 -9.02 -1.60 -4.87
C GLU A 178 -8.81 -3.08 -4.56
N VAL A 179 -9.89 -3.84 -4.61
CA VAL A 179 -9.88 -5.31 -4.61
C VAL A 179 -10.21 -5.75 -6.02
N ALA A 180 -9.34 -6.58 -6.60
CA ALA A 180 -9.52 -7.14 -7.94
C ALA A 180 -9.20 -8.63 -7.90
N SER A 181 -9.70 -9.36 -8.90
CA SER A 181 -9.23 -10.69 -9.24
C SER A 181 -8.38 -10.62 -10.51
N GLY A 182 -7.48 -11.56 -10.69
CA GLY A 182 -6.65 -11.62 -11.88
C GLY A 182 -5.66 -12.77 -11.85
N ARG A 183 -4.90 -12.90 -12.93
CA ARG A 183 -3.81 -13.87 -13.06
C ARG A 183 -2.68 -13.53 -12.08
N VAL A 184 -1.81 -14.48 -11.85
CA VAL A 184 -0.56 -14.30 -11.09
C VAL A 184 0.64 -14.57 -12.00
N GLY A 185 1.79 -14.00 -11.67
CA GLY A 185 2.93 -14.04 -12.57
C GLY A 185 4.22 -13.47 -12.01
N ILE A 186 5.22 -13.44 -12.87
CA ILE A 186 6.51 -12.80 -12.65
C ILE A 186 6.66 -11.71 -13.71
N LEU A 187 7.21 -10.57 -13.32
CA LEU A 187 7.55 -9.48 -14.23
C LEU A 187 8.99 -9.06 -14.00
N VAL A 188 9.77 -8.91 -15.06
CA VAL A 188 11.16 -8.44 -14.99
C VAL A 188 11.38 -7.20 -15.85
N SER A 189 12.33 -6.36 -15.46
CA SER A 189 12.80 -5.21 -16.22
C SER A 189 14.32 -5.21 -16.33
N ASP A 190 14.84 -5.48 -17.53
CA ASP A 190 16.27 -5.52 -17.89
C ASP A 190 17.19 -6.31 -16.91
N VAL A 191 16.72 -7.47 -16.46
CA VAL A 191 17.51 -8.43 -15.67
C VAL A 191 17.47 -9.80 -16.32
N SER A 192 18.49 -10.60 -16.05
CA SER A 192 18.44 -12.06 -16.15
C SER A 192 18.27 -12.62 -14.74
N ALA A 193 17.41 -13.61 -14.58
CA ALA A 193 17.14 -14.21 -13.27
C ALA A 193 16.79 -15.69 -13.38
N THR A 194 17.01 -16.42 -12.29
CA THR A 194 16.51 -17.77 -12.10
C THR A 194 15.56 -17.82 -10.91
N LEU A 195 14.58 -18.72 -10.99
CA LEU A 195 13.59 -18.97 -9.96
C LEU A 195 13.49 -20.46 -9.66
N ASP A 196 13.22 -20.75 -8.39
CA ASP A 196 12.98 -22.11 -7.89
C ASP A 196 11.88 -22.08 -6.81
N ASN A 197 11.37 -23.26 -6.43
CA ASN A 197 10.39 -23.45 -5.37
C ASN A 197 9.16 -22.54 -5.51
N LEU A 198 8.69 -22.34 -6.75
CA LEU A 198 7.55 -21.48 -7.04
C LEU A 198 6.28 -22.15 -6.50
N ARG A 199 5.56 -21.45 -5.63
CA ARG A 199 4.28 -21.88 -5.11
C ARG A 199 3.25 -20.77 -5.20
N VAL A 200 2.03 -21.16 -5.56
CA VAL A 200 0.84 -20.31 -5.53
C VAL A 200 -0.21 -21.01 -4.69
N GLU A 201 -0.88 -20.29 -3.80
CA GLU A 201 -1.94 -20.83 -2.97
C GLU A 201 -3.12 -19.86 -2.89
N ALA A 202 -4.34 -20.41 -2.91
CA ALA A 202 -5.53 -19.64 -2.59
C ALA A 202 -5.52 -19.34 -1.09
N LEU A 203 -5.68 -18.07 -0.75
CA LEU A 203 -5.81 -17.63 0.64
C LEU A 203 -7.28 -17.58 1.01
N GLU A 204 -7.58 -17.91 2.27
CA GLU A 204 -8.91 -17.60 2.81
C GLU A 204 -9.10 -16.09 2.69
N PRO A 205 -10.26 -15.64 2.16
CA PRO A 205 -10.66 -14.26 2.31
C PRO A 205 -10.57 -13.87 3.77
N LEU A 206 -10.08 -12.66 4.06
CA LEU A 206 -10.18 -12.16 5.43
C LEU A 206 -11.66 -12.16 5.80
N PRO A 207 -12.04 -12.77 6.95
CA PRO A 207 -13.42 -12.72 7.38
C PRO A 207 -13.82 -11.25 7.46
N ALA A 208 -15.02 -10.94 6.95
CA ALA A 208 -15.59 -9.63 7.21
C ALA A 208 -15.58 -9.44 8.74
N PRO A 209 -15.05 -8.32 9.26
CA PRO A 209 -15.04 -8.11 10.69
C PRO A 209 -16.48 -8.20 11.18
N THR A 210 -16.70 -9.11 12.12
CA THR A 210 -18.04 -9.32 12.68
C THR A 210 -18.51 -8.03 13.36
N PRO A 211 -19.83 -7.81 13.50
CA PRO A 211 -20.33 -6.71 14.31
C PRO A 211 -19.77 -6.70 15.75
N ALA A 212 -19.38 -7.86 16.28
CA ALA A 212 -18.71 -7.98 17.57
C ALA A 212 -17.25 -7.53 17.51
N GLU A 213 -16.48 -7.94 16.50
CA GLU A 213 -15.09 -7.47 16.30
C GLU A 213 -15.03 -5.97 15.95
N LEU A 214 -16.01 -5.43 15.23
CA LEU A 214 -16.13 -3.98 15.01
C LEU A 214 -16.44 -3.22 16.32
N ARG A 215 -17.14 -3.86 17.26
CA ARG A 215 -17.40 -3.32 18.61
C ARG A 215 -16.17 -3.44 19.50
N ASP A 216 -15.43 -4.55 19.42
CA ASP A 216 -14.22 -4.84 20.20
C ASP A 216 -12.96 -4.15 19.65
N LEU A 217 -12.94 -3.78 18.36
CA LEU A 217 -11.90 -2.94 17.77
C LEU A 217 -11.79 -1.57 18.45
N ARG A 218 -12.73 -1.21 19.35
CA ARG A 218 -12.81 0.08 20.04
C ARG A 218 -12.28 1.19 19.14
N VAL A 219 -12.81 1.28 17.92
CA VAL A 219 -12.88 2.59 17.29
C VAL A 219 -14.05 3.28 17.99
N VAL A 220 -13.87 3.55 19.29
CA VAL A 220 -14.47 4.75 19.85
C VAL A 220 -13.83 5.82 18.96
N PRO A 221 -14.59 6.48 18.07
CA PRO A 221 -14.00 7.53 17.27
C PRO A 221 -13.36 8.49 18.25
N LEU A 222 -12.05 8.75 18.09
CA LEU A 222 -11.39 9.76 18.91
C LEU A 222 -12.14 11.07 18.69
N VAL A 223 -12.74 11.57 19.76
CA VAL A 223 -13.38 12.88 19.76
C VAL A 223 -12.27 13.91 19.87
N VAL A 224 -11.81 14.39 18.72
CA VAL A 224 -10.76 15.40 18.64
C VAL A 224 -11.38 16.79 18.66
N ALA A 225 -11.06 17.59 19.68
CA ALA A 225 -11.43 18.99 19.75
C ALA A 225 -10.47 19.83 18.90
N HIS A 226 -10.91 20.17 17.70
CA HIS A 226 -10.14 20.93 16.70
C HIS A 226 -9.87 22.37 17.16
N ARG A 227 -8.60 22.64 17.50
CA ARG A 227 -8.07 23.89 18.08
C ARG A 227 -8.61 24.18 19.48
N GLY A 228 -8.82 23.11 20.25
CA GLY A 228 -9.75 23.10 21.39
C GLY A 228 -11.20 23.03 20.92
N ASN A 229 -12.18 23.30 21.79
CA ASN A 229 -13.57 23.36 21.32
C ASN A 229 -13.87 24.75 20.73
N SER A 230 -13.22 25.03 19.60
CA SER A 230 -13.23 26.31 18.88
C SER A 230 -14.63 26.78 18.45
N ARG A 231 -15.63 25.89 18.49
CA ARG A 231 -17.04 26.26 18.33
C ARG A 231 -17.54 27.13 19.49
N TYR A 232 -17.19 26.79 20.73
CA TYR A 232 -17.75 27.39 21.95
C TYR A 232 -16.80 28.38 22.65
N ALA A 233 -15.51 28.29 22.37
CA ALA A 233 -14.47 29.16 22.92
C ALA A 233 -13.51 29.64 21.81
N PRO A 234 -12.71 30.71 22.03
CA PRO A 234 -11.75 31.19 21.03
C PRO A 234 -10.69 30.13 20.79
N GLU A 235 -10.53 29.72 19.53
CA GLU A 235 -9.60 28.65 19.13
C GLU A 235 -8.16 28.90 19.62
N ASN A 236 -7.41 27.82 19.88
CA ASN A 236 -6.00 27.88 20.30
C ASN A 236 -5.77 28.78 21.54
N THR A 237 -6.72 28.79 22.49
CA THR A 237 -6.58 29.45 23.81
C THR A 237 -6.78 28.44 24.93
N LEU A 238 -6.34 28.80 26.15
CA LEU A 238 -6.62 27.97 27.32
C LEU A 238 -8.13 27.83 27.59
N ALA A 239 -8.95 28.83 27.26
CA ALA A 239 -10.40 28.71 27.33
C ALA A 239 -10.94 27.58 26.43
N ALA A 240 -10.49 27.48 25.18
CA ALA A 240 -10.91 26.40 24.28
C ALA A 240 -10.39 25.03 24.68
N PHE A 241 -9.22 24.97 25.31
CA PHE A 241 -8.67 23.72 25.82
C PHE A 241 -9.41 23.25 27.09
N ARG A 242 -9.75 24.18 27.99
CA ARG A 242 -10.57 23.87 29.17
C ARG A 242 -11.96 23.39 28.78
N GLU A 243 -12.61 24.07 27.83
CA GLU A 243 -13.92 23.63 27.34
C GLU A 243 -13.80 22.21 26.77
N ALA A 244 -12.83 21.96 25.88
CA ALA A 244 -12.62 20.64 25.27
C ALA A 244 -12.44 19.53 26.32
N TYR A 245 -11.70 19.84 27.39
CA TYR A 245 -11.52 18.94 28.53
C TYR A 245 -12.84 18.71 29.29
N GLU A 246 -13.61 19.76 29.57
CA GLU A 246 -14.89 19.67 30.28
C GLU A 246 -15.96 18.87 29.53
N VAL A 247 -15.98 18.94 28.20
CA VAL A 247 -16.90 18.16 27.35
C VAL A 247 -16.44 16.73 27.10
N GLY A 248 -15.26 16.35 27.61
CA GLY A 248 -14.74 14.98 27.53
C GLY A 248 -14.16 14.61 26.17
N ALA A 249 -13.55 15.57 25.45
CA ALA A 249 -12.80 15.24 24.24
C ALA A 249 -11.61 14.33 24.56
N ASP A 250 -11.34 13.36 23.69
CA ASP A 250 -10.23 12.42 23.84
C ASP A 250 -8.88 13.08 23.53
N VAL A 251 -8.88 14.04 22.60
CA VAL A 251 -7.69 14.75 22.13
C VAL A 251 -8.03 16.22 21.92
N ILE A 252 -7.09 17.10 22.26
CA ILE A 252 -7.11 18.50 21.86
C ILE A 252 -6.09 18.66 20.75
N GLU A 253 -6.55 19.03 19.56
CA GLU A 253 -5.69 19.39 18.44
C GLU A 253 -5.28 20.86 18.57
N VAL A 254 -4.04 21.17 18.20
CA VAL A 254 -3.42 22.50 18.34
C VAL A 254 -2.57 22.77 17.11
N ASP A 255 -2.77 23.93 16.49
CA ASP A 255 -1.89 24.42 15.42
C ASP A 255 -0.71 25.16 16.02
N VAL A 256 0.50 24.87 15.54
CA VAL A 256 1.73 25.50 16.05
C VAL A 256 2.40 26.39 15.00
N ASN A 257 2.84 27.55 15.45
CA ASN A 257 3.72 28.45 14.71
C ASN A 257 4.92 28.84 15.58
N GLN A 258 5.95 29.43 14.96
CA GLN A 258 7.17 29.85 15.65
C GLN A 258 7.35 31.37 15.60
N THR A 259 7.66 31.98 16.74
CA THR A 259 7.98 33.40 16.89
C THR A 259 9.37 33.74 16.35
N SER A 260 9.69 35.03 16.20
CA SER A 260 11.01 35.50 15.73
C SER A 260 12.17 35.14 16.67
N ASP A 261 11.89 34.97 17.96
CA ASP A 261 12.81 34.50 19.00
C ASP A 261 12.78 32.96 19.19
N GLY A 262 12.12 32.24 18.27
CA GLY A 262 12.20 30.78 18.16
C GLY A 262 11.24 29.99 19.06
N VAL A 263 10.29 30.65 19.73
CA VAL A 263 9.33 30.01 20.64
C VAL A 263 8.10 29.53 19.89
N LEU A 264 7.60 28.33 20.22
CA LEU A 264 6.36 27.81 19.67
C LEU A 264 5.14 28.44 20.35
N ILE A 265 4.16 28.82 19.54
CA ILE A 265 2.88 29.39 19.98
C ILE A 265 1.72 28.69 19.28
N ALA A 266 0.54 28.69 19.91
CA ALA A 266 -0.66 28.11 19.32
C ALA A 266 -1.35 29.10 18.34
N LEU A 267 -1.23 28.87 17.04
CA LEU A 267 -1.87 29.71 16.01
C LEU A 267 -2.09 28.92 14.73
N HIS A 268 -3.30 28.98 14.19
CA HIS A 268 -3.63 28.36 12.90
C HIS A 268 -3.21 29.21 11.70
N ASP A 269 -3.51 30.50 11.76
CA ASP A 269 -3.37 31.40 10.63
C ASP A 269 -1.91 31.81 10.40
N THR A 270 -1.62 32.31 9.20
CA THR A 270 -0.29 32.85 8.87
C THR A 270 -0.01 34.22 9.49
N THR A 271 -1.03 34.90 9.99
CA THR A 271 -0.95 36.19 10.71
C THR A 271 -1.89 36.20 11.91
N PHE A 272 -1.69 37.15 12.83
CA PHE A 272 -2.56 37.33 13.99
C PHE A 272 -3.87 38.08 13.68
N GLN A 273 -4.13 38.44 12.42
CA GLN A 273 -5.12 39.46 12.06
C GLN A 273 -6.55 39.06 12.47
N ARG A 274 -6.90 37.79 12.30
CA ARG A 274 -8.25 37.31 12.54
C ARG A 274 -8.54 37.09 14.03
N THR A 275 -7.59 36.52 14.75
CA THR A 275 -7.78 36.10 16.15
C THR A 275 -7.30 37.12 17.16
N ALA A 276 -6.43 38.05 16.77
CA ALA A 276 -5.81 39.04 17.67
C ALA A 276 -5.73 40.46 17.08
N GLY A 277 -6.20 40.67 15.85
CA GLY A 277 -6.27 42.00 15.23
C GLY A 277 -4.95 42.57 14.73
N ASP A 278 -3.83 41.83 14.83
CA ASP A 278 -2.50 42.28 14.42
C ASP A 278 -2.12 41.68 13.05
N PRO A 279 -1.73 42.50 12.05
CA PRO A 279 -1.47 42.00 10.69
C PRO A 279 -0.15 41.23 10.54
N ARG A 280 0.73 41.25 11.55
CA ARG A 280 2.06 40.63 11.49
C ARG A 280 2.00 39.10 11.49
N LYS A 281 3.06 38.47 10.99
CA LYS A 281 3.29 37.03 11.03
C LYS A 281 3.97 36.62 12.34
N PRO A 282 3.85 35.36 12.79
CA PRO A 282 4.61 34.84 13.93
C PRO A 282 6.11 35.11 13.83
N SER A 283 6.71 34.92 12.65
CA SER A 283 8.14 35.12 12.40
C SER A 283 8.61 36.59 12.52
N GLU A 284 7.70 37.55 12.72
CA GLU A 284 8.00 38.99 12.79
C GLU A 284 7.91 39.55 14.22
N VAL A 285 7.48 38.73 15.19
CA VAL A 285 7.22 39.16 16.57
C VAL A 285 7.87 38.22 17.57
N THR A 286 8.27 38.76 18.72
CA THR A 286 8.78 37.98 19.86
C THR A 286 7.62 37.42 20.70
N LEU A 287 7.86 36.38 21.50
CA LEU A 287 6.85 35.88 22.46
C LEU A 287 6.36 36.99 23.41
N ALA A 288 7.25 37.91 23.80
CA ALA A 288 6.90 39.02 24.71
C ALA A 288 5.84 39.95 24.11
N GLU A 289 5.90 40.20 22.80
CA GLU A 289 4.88 40.94 22.06
C GLU A 289 3.60 40.13 21.89
N VAL A 290 3.70 38.84 21.54
CA VAL A 290 2.53 37.94 21.40
C VAL A 290 1.70 37.90 22.68
N ARG A 291 2.34 37.93 23.85
CA ARG A 291 1.64 37.97 25.16
C ARG A 291 0.81 39.24 25.38
N GLN A 292 1.03 40.31 24.62
CA GLN A 292 0.20 41.51 24.69
C GLN A 292 -1.12 41.35 23.92
N PHE A 293 -1.19 40.42 22.96
CA PHE A 293 -2.37 40.21 22.15
C PHE A 293 -3.56 39.68 22.96
N ASP A 294 -4.76 40.00 22.50
CA ASP A 294 -6.02 39.46 22.98
C ASP A 294 -6.53 38.47 21.92
N ALA A 295 -6.50 37.18 22.25
CA ALA A 295 -6.92 36.10 21.38
C ALA A 295 -8.39 35.69 21.57
N GLY A 296 -9.13 36.37 22.46
CA GLY A 296 -10.48 35.98 22.86
C GLY A 296 -11.59 36.93 22.46
N SER A 297 -11.33 38.25 22.47
CA SER A 297 -12.34 39.29 22.24
C SER A 297 -13.05 39.19 20.89
N TRP A 298 -12.39 38.63 19.86
CA TRP A 298 -13.00 38.43 18.54
C TRP A 298 -14.13 37.40 18.55
N LYS A 299 -14.12 36.46 19.51
CA LYS A 299 -15.09 35.38 19.62
C LYS A 299 -16.32 35.81 20.42
N ASP A 300 -16.08 36.40 21.60
CA ASP A 300 -17.09 36.91 22.51
C ASP A 300 -16.41 37.81 23.56
N ALA A 301 -17.08 38.88 23.99
CA ALA A 301 -16.57 39.80 25.00
C ALA A 301 -16.22 39.12 26.34
N LYS A 302 -16.87 37.99 26.67
CA LYS A 302 -16.57 37.24 27.90
C LYS A 302 -15.18 36.59 27.91
N TYR A 303 -14.55 36.42 26.74
CA TYR A 303 -13.20 35.88 26.60
C TYR A 303 -12.13 36.98 26.46
N ALA A 304 -12.49 38.25 26.71
CA ALA A 304 -11.56 39.35 26.62
C ALA A 304 -10.33 39.10 27.51
N GLY A 305 -9.15 39.30 26.93
CA GLY A 305 -7.86 39.07 27.58
C GLY A 305 -7.32 37.65 27.53
N GLU A 306 -8.03 36.67 26.93
CA GLU A 306 -7.46 35.35 26.65
C GLU A 306 -6.17 35.48 25.81
N LYS A 307 -5.20 34.63 26.13
CA LYS A 307 -3.85 34.70 25.56
C LYS A 307 -3.60 33.53 24.62
N ILE A 308 -2.69 33.77 23.67
CA ILE A 308 -2.10 32.74 22.83
C ILE A 308 -1.10 31.95 23.70
N PRO A 309 -1.34 30.65 23.98
CA PRO A 309 -0.45 29.79 24.73
C PRO A 309 0.87 29.49 23.99
#